data_AF-A0AAD1T954-F1
#
_entry.id   AF-A0AAD1T954-F1
#
_cell.length_a   1.000
_cell.length_b   1.000
_cell.length_c   1.000
_cell.angle_alpha   90.00
_cell.angle_beta   90.00
_cell.angle_gamma   90.00
#
_symmetry.space_group_name_H-M   'P 1'
#
loop_
_entity.id
_entity.type
_entity.pdbx_description
1 polymer ?
#
loop_
_entity_poly.entity_id
_entity_poly.type
_entity_poly.pdbx_seq_one_letter_code
_entity_poly.pdbx_strand_id
1 'polypeptide(L)'
;MLIGLLRYAFVIERYGPSLLNTVAFALGWICAAGLSMVGSFQVDHAKVLHYIGAGVAFPTSMLFIFLQSILTYRMAHAQWYCWIGHVRCILTLFGLIILVLSGVLFIQEGFILQHLAALCEWVFIINVLIFYGTFAFEFGAISTDTFLVLLKASRAPKSYKAGTSTPATPHAHSTSENMAMI
;
A
#
# COMPACT_ATOMS: atom_id res chain seq x y z
N MET A 1 -1.64 7.38 8.72
CA MET A 1 -0.70 7.97 7.74
C MET A 1 0.75 7.69 8.07
N LEU A 2 1.24 8.03 9.27
CA LEU A 2 2.63 7.77 9.68
C LEU A 2 3.05 6.29 9.54
N ILE A 3 2.23 5.37 10.05
CA ILE A 3 2.49 3.91 9.97
C ILE A 3 2.70 3.46 8.52
N GLY A 4 1.90 3.99 7.58
CA GLY A 4 2.03 3.68 6.15
C GLY A 4 3.32 4.22 5.52
N LEU A 5 3.76 5.42 5.90
CA LEU A 5 5.03 6.01 5.45
C LEU A 5 6.22 5.19 5.95
N LEU A 6 6.23 4.85 7.25
CA LEU A 6 7.28 4.05 7.86
C LEU A 6 7.35 2.67 7.20
N ARG A 7 6.20 2.01 7.01
CA ARG A 7 6.15 0.71 6.33
C ARG A 7 6.65 0.80 4.89
N TYR A 8 6.24 1.82 4.14
CA TYR A 8 6.70 2.03 2.76
C TYR A 8 8.22 2.16 2.67
N ALA A 9 8.83 2.99 3.53
CA ALA A 9 10.26 3.17 3.58
C ALA A 9 11.01 1.91 4.03
N PHE A 10 10.49 1.22 5.05
CA PHE A 10 11.06 -0.03 5.54
C PHE A 10 11.12 -1.11 4.45
N VAL A 11 10.06 -1.24 3.65
CA VAL A 11 10.04 -2.18 2.51
C VAL A 11 11.08 -1.79 1.45
N ILE A 12 11.26 -0.49 1.17
CA ILE A 12 12.30 -0.03 0.22
C ILE A 12 13.70 -0.35 0.73
N GLU A 13 13.97 -0.10 2.00
CA GLU A 13 15.26 -0.40 2.61
C GLU A 13 15.56 -1.91 2.55
N ARG A 14 14.58 -2.76 2.85
CA ARG A 14 14.81 -4.20 2.98
C ARG A 14 14.75 -4.97 1.67
N TYR A 15 13.90 -4.56 0.74
CA TYR A 15 13.58 -5.31 -0.48
C TYR A 15 13.76 -4.47 -1.76
N GLY A 16 14.09 -3.18 -1.64
CA GLY A 16 14.21 -2.28 -2.78
C GLY A 16 12.88 -1.68 -3.25
N PRO A 17 12.93 -0.79 -4.26
CA PRO A 17 11.74 -0.18 -4.84
C PRO A 17 10.85 -1.25 -5.49
N SER A 18 9.53 -1.16 -5.25
CA SER A 18 8.57 -2.15 -5.74
C SER A 18 7.24 -1.47 -6.05
N LEU A 19 6.70 -1.74 -7.23
CA LEU A 19 5.38 -1.24 -7.63
C LEU A 19 4.29 -1.69 -6.64
N LEU A 20 4.38 -2.92 -6.13
CA LEU A 20 3.44 -3.43 -5.12
C LEU A 20 3.48 -2.59 -3.85
N ASN A 21 4.67 -2.15 -3.42
CA ASN A 21 4.82 -1.30 -2.25
C ASN A 21 4.25 0.10 -2.48
N THR A 22 4.47 0.68 -3.67
CA THR A 22 3.88 1.98 -4.04
C THR A 22 2.36 1.93 -4.13
N VAL A 23 1.80 0.89 -4.75
CA VAL A 23 0.35 0.68 -4.83
C VAL A 23 -0.24 0.48 -3.45
N ALA A 24 0.38 -0.36 -2.60
CA ALA A 24 -0.07 -0.55 -1.23
C ALA A 24 -0.02 0.77 -0.45
N PHE A 25 1.04 1.55 -0.58
CA PHE A 25 1.13 2.86 0.07
C PHE A 25 0.00 3.81 -0.36
N ALA A 26 -0.28 3.90 -1.66
CA ALA A 26 -1.38 4.71 -2.18
C ALA A 26 -2.76 4.24 -1.66
N LEU A 27 -3.01 2.93 -1.67
CA LEU A 27 -4.23 2.35 -1.11
C LEU A 27 -4.36 2.63 0.38
N GLY A 28 -3.27 2.61 1.14
CA GLY A 28 -3.26 2.98 2.55
C GLY A 28 -3.66 4.44 2.80
N TRP A 29 -3.28 5.35 1.91
CA TRP A 29 -3.70 6.76 1.96
C TRP A 29 -5.17 6.95 1.61
N ILE A 30 -5.63 6.30 0.54
CA ILE A 30 -7.06 6.33 0.15
C ILE A 30 -7.93 5.74 1.27
N CYS A 31 -7.49 4.62 1.85
CA CYS A 31 -8.11 3.98 3.01
C CYS A 31 -8.25 4.96 4.18
N ALA A 32 -7.19 5.68 4.53
CA ALA A 32 -7.26 6.65 5.62
C ALA A 32 -8.23 7.79 5.34
N ALA A 33 -8.27 8.30 4.10
CA ALA A 33 -9.25 9.31 3.71
C ALA A 33 -10.70 8.78 3.85
N GLY A 34 -10.95 7.56 3.39
CA GLY A 34 -12.25 6.89 3.56
C GLY A 34 -12.60 6.68 5.03
N LEU A 35 -11.66 6.19 5.85
CA LEU A 35 -11.84 5.96 7.29
C LEU A 35 -12.13 7.27 8.04
N SER A 36 -11.42 8.36 7.70
CA SER A 36 -11.71 9.68 8.25
C SER A 36 -13.13 10.13 7.92
N MET A 37 -13.61 9.88 6.70
CA MET A 37 -14.98 10.22 6.30
C MET A 37 -16.03 9.38 7.02
N VAL A 38 -15.97 8.04 6.93
CA VAL A 38 -16.96 7.14 7.55
C VAL A 38 -16.97 7.26 9.07
N GLY A 39 -15.81 7.50 9.69
CA GLY A 39 -15.71 7.70 11.14
C GLY A 39 -16.21 9.06 11.61
N SER A 40 -16.11 10.10 10.77
CA SER A 40 -16.59 11.46 11.11
C SER A 40 -18.06 11.65 10.81
N PHE A 41 -18.58 10.99 9.77
CA PHE A 41 -19.96 11.12 9.32
C PHE A 41 -20.71 9.83 9.64
N GLN A 42 -21.44 9.83 10.75
CA GLN A 42 -22.27 8.69 11.16
C GLN A 42 -23.49 8.54 10.24
N VAL A 43 -23.92 7.29 10.03
CA VAL A 43 -25.02 6.94 9.11
C VAL A 43 -26.33 7.68 9.44
N ASP A 44 -26.58 7.94 10.72
CA ASP A 44 -27.79 8.62 11.22
C ASP A 44 -27.82 10.13 10.92
N HIS A 45 -26.66 10.76 10.73
CA HIS A 45 -26.54 12.21 10.60
C HIS A 45 -26.15 12.64 9.18
N ALA A 46 -25.34 11.83 8.49
CA ALA A 46 -24.76 12.16 7.19
C ALA A 46 -24.59 10.91 6.32
N LYS A 47 -25.72 10.21 6.07
CA LYS A 47 -25.79 8.91 5.39
C LYS A 47 -25.01 8.81 4.08
N VAL A 48 -25.13 9.81 3.20
CA VAL A 48 -24.44 9.81 1.90
C VAL A 48 -22.92 9.84 2.07
N LEU A 49 -22.42 10.74 2.91
CA LEU A 49 -20.99 10.84 3.22
C LEU A 49 -20.48 9.59 3.94
N HIS A 50 -21.28 9.03 4.85
CA HIS A 50 -20.96 7.76 5.51
C HIS A 50 -20.72 6.64 4.50
N TYR A 51 -21.66 6.41 3.58
CA TYR A 51 -21.55 5.33 2.60
C TYR A 51 -20.46 5.57 1.54
N ILE A 52 -20.22 6.83 1.14
CA ILE A 52 -19.04 7.14 0.31
C ILE A 52 -17.76 6.79 1.07
N GLY A 53 -17.66 7.20 2.34
CA GLY A 53 -16.52 6.88 3.20
C GLY A 53 -16.31 5.37 3.34
N ALA A 54 -17.37 4.63 3.64
CA ALA A 54 -17.34 3.16 3.77
C ALA A 54 -16.93 2.48 2.45
N GLY A 55 -17.55 2.90 1.34
CA GLY A 55 -17.27 2.39 -0.01
C GLY A 55 -15.85 2.66 -0.47
N VAL A 56 -15.18 3.71 0.04
CA VAL A 56 -13.75 3.96 -0.19
C VAL A 56 -12.89 3.16 0.80
N ALA A 57 -13.20 3.23 2.09
CA ALA A 57 -12.38 2.67 3.17
C ALA A 57 -12.26 1.15 3.07
N PHE A 58 -13.37 0.44 2.90
CA PHE A 58 -13.40 -1.01 3.05
C PHE A 58 -12.68 -1.76 1.92
N PRO A 59 -12.94 -1.51 0.62
CA PRO A 59 -12.20 -2.20 -0.44
C PRO A 59 -10.73 -1.81 -0.46
N THR A 60 -10.39 -0.53 -0.21
CA THR A 60 -8.97 -0.12 -0.23
C THR A 60 -8.18 -0.65 0.96
N SER A 61 -8.78 -0.73 2.15
CA SER A 61 -8.17 -1.41 3.30
C SER A 61 -7.98 -2.91 3.05
N MET A 62 -8.95 -3.58 2.44
CA MET A 62 -8.85 -4.99 2.08
C MET A 62 -7.70 -5.24 1.09
N LEU A 63 -7.62 -4.44 0.02
CA LEU A 63 -6.51 -4.52 -0.93
C LEU A 63 -5.17 -4.19 -0.26
N PHE A 64 -5.13 -3.19 0.63
CA PHE A 64 -3.93 -2.82 1.37
C PHE A 64 -3.40 -3.98 2.21
N ILE A 65 -4.22 -4.59 3.07
CA ILE A 65 -3.76 -5.65 3.97
C ILE A 65 -3.39 -6.93 3.19
N PHE A 66 -4.06 -7.20 2.06
CA PHE A 66 -3.69 -8.27 1.14
C PHE A 66 -2.29 -8.07 0.54
N LEU A 67 -2.03 -6.89 -0.04
CA LEU A 67 -0.71 -6.58 -0.60
C LEU A 67 0.39 -6.56 0.47
N GLN A 68 0.09 -6.06 1.67
CA GLN A 68 1.05 -6.07 2.78
C GLN A 68 1.37 -7.49 3.26
N SER A 69 0.40 -8.40 3.24
CA SER A 69 0.66 -9.83 3.53
C SER A 69 1.63 -10.43 2.51
N ILE A 70 1.42 -10.18 1.20
CA ILE A 70 2.35 -10.62 0.15
C ILE A 70 3.75 -10.04 0.35
N LEU A 71 3.85 -8.73 0.57
CA LEU A 71 5.13 -8.06 0.80
C LEU A 71 5.85 -8.62 2.03
N THR A 72 5.11 -8.95 3.08
CA THR A 72 5.67 -9.56 4.30
C THR A 72 6.35 -10.89 4.00
N TYR A 73 5.72 -11.77 3.23
CA TYR A 73 6.34 -13.03 2.82
C TYR A 73 7.53 -12.84 1.88
N ARG A 74 7.46 -11.89 0.95
CA ARG A 74 8.59 -11.58 0.05
C ARG A 74 9.82 -11.08 0.80
N MET A 75 9.62 -10.41 1.93
CA MET A 75 10.70 -9.93 2.80
C MET A 75 11.19 -10.97 3.82
N ALA A 76 10.46 -12.07 4.00
CA ALA A 76 10.74 -13.05 5.03
C ALA A 76 11.92 -13.96 4.61
N HIS A 77 13.14 -13.58 5.01
CA HIS A 77 14.35 -14.40 4.82
C HIS A 77 14.67 -15.30 6.04
N ALA A 78 14.00 -15.11 7.18
CA ALA A 78 14.22 -15.87 8.41
C ALA A 78 12.89 -16.29 9.06
N GLN A 79 12.91 -17.41 9.81
CA GLN A 79 11.75 -18.09 10.40
C GLN A 79 10.81 -17.16 11.20
N TRP A 80 11.37 -16.16 11.90
CA TRP A 80 10.58 -15.19 12.69
C TRP A 80 9.65 -14.31 11.84
N TYR A 81 10.10 -13.91 10.64
CA TYR A 81 9.30 -13.11 9.71
C TYR A 81 8.19 -13.95 9.05
N CYS A 82 8.35 -15.26 8.96
CA CYS A 82 7.31 -16.17 8.47
C CYS A 82 6.10 -16.22 9.41
N TRP A 83 6.30 -16.22 10.73
CA TRP A 83 5.19 -16.20 11.70
C TRP A 83 4.31 -14.96 11.54
N ILE A 84 4.92 -13.78 11.42
CA ILE A 84 4.20 -12.53 11.16
C ILE A 84 3.45 -12.60 9.82
N GLY A 85 4.06 -13.20 8.80
CA GLY A 85 3.39 -13.47 7.52
C GLY A 85 2.11 -14.30 7.71
N HIS A 86 2.16 -15.38 8.49
CA HIS A 86 0.99 -16.23 8.76
C HIS A 86 -0.10 -15.47 9.51
N VAL A 87 0.25 -14.72 10.55
CA VAL A 87 -0.70 -13.88 11.29
C VAL A 87 -1.38 -12.88 10.36
N ARG A 88 -0.61 -12.18 9.51
CA ARG A 88 -1.15 -11.21 8.54
C ARG A 88 -2.05 -11.87 7.50
N CYS A 89 -1.71 -13.06 7.01
CA CYS A 89 -2.57 -13.82 6.12
C CYS A 89 -3.88 -14.25 6.78
N ILE A 90 -3.84 -14.71 8.03
CA ILE A 90 -5.06 -15.09 8.79
C ILE A 90 -5.96 -13.87 8.98
N LEU A 91 -5.40 -12.73 9.41
CA LEU A 91 -6.15 -11.48 9.57
C LEU A 91 -6.73 -10.98 8.23
N THR A 92 -6.00 -11.15 7.13
CA THR A 92 -6.46 -10.80 5.78
C THR A 92 -7.63 -11.69 5.35
N LEU A 93 -7.52 -13.01 5.54
CA LEU A 93 -8.59 -13.95 5.22
C LEU A 93 -9.83 -13.71 6.08
N PHE A 94 -9.65 -13.51 7.38
CA PHE A 94 -10.74 -13.17 8.29
C PHE A 94 -11.40 -11.84 7.89
N GLY A 95 -10.61 -10.82 7.56
CA GLY A 95 -11.11 -9.55 7.04
C GLY A 95 -11.94 -9.72 5.77
N LEU A 96 -11.48 -10.53 4.81
CA LEU A 96 -12.22 -10.81 3.58
C LEU A 96 -13.58 -11.46 3.88
N ILE A 97 -13.61 -12.47 4.75
CA ILE A 97 -14.84 -13.17 5.14
C ILE A 97 -15.82 -12.18 5.78
N ILE A 98 -15.38 -11.39 6.77
CA ILE A 98 -16.25 -10.44 7.46
C ILE A 98 -16.74 -9.33 6.52
N LEU A 99 -15.90 -8.86 5.60
CA LEU A 99 -16.30 -7.85 4.61
C LEU A 99 -17.36 -8.38 3.64
N VAL A 100 -17.22 -9.62 3.16
CA VAL A 100 -18.22 -10.27 2.32
C VAL A 100 -19.53 -10.47 3.08
N LEU A 101 -19.46 -10.94 4.34
CA LEU A 101 -20.65 -11.09 5.19
C LEU A 101 -21.36 -9.74 5.42
N SER A 102 -20.61 -8.68 5.72
CA SER A 102 -21.13 -7.32 5.84
C SER A 102 -21.88 -6.90 4.58
N GLY A 103 -21.28 -7.05 3.39
CA GLY A 103 -21.91 -6.69 2.12
C GLY A 103 -23.16 -7.51 1.81
N VAL A 104 -23.14 -8.82 2.06
CA VAL A 104 -24.31 -9.70 1.82
C VAL A 104 -25.47 -9.34 2.77
N LEU A 105 -25.17 -9.07 4.04
CA LEU A 105 -26.16 -8.67 5.04
C LEU A 105 -26.71 -7.26 4.78
N PHE A 106 -25.86 -6.34 4.29
CA PHE A 106 -26.23 -4.96 4.01
C PHE A 106 -27.30 -4.84 2.92
N ILE A 107 -27.26 -5.72 1.91
CA ILE A 107 -28.24 -5.72 0.80
C ILE A 107 -29.63 -6.19 1.28
N GLN A 108 -29.73 -6.84 2.44
CA GLN A 108 -31.00 -7.33 2.97
C GLN A 108 -31.84 -6.18 3.57
N GLU A 109 -33.17 -6.24 3.39
CA GLU A 109 -34.09 -5.19 3.86
C GLU A 109 -34.43 -5.27 5.37
N GLY A 110 -34.03 -6.36 6.05
CA GLY A 110 -34.38 -6.58 7.45
C GLY A 110 -33.57 -5.73 8.43
N PHE A 111 -34.25 -5.07 9.38
CA PHE A 111 -33.60 -4.27 10.44
C PHE A 111 -32.52 -5.04 11.21
N ILE A 112 -32.79 -6.30 11.57
CA ILE A 112 -31.85 -7.17 12.28
C ILE A 112 -30.62 -7.47 11.41
N LEU A 113 -30.83 -7.72 10.11
CA LEU A 113 -29.75 -8.04 9.17
C LEU A 113 -28.88 -6.83 8.89
N GLN A 114 -29.46 -5.63 8.80
CA GLN A 114 -28.72 -4.37 8.68
C GLN A 114 -27.93 -4.05 9.96
N HIS A 115 -28.50 -4.30 11.14
CA HIS A 115 -27.74 -4.21 12.40
C HIS A 115 -26.56 -5.18 12.42
N LEU A 116 -26.76 -6.42 11.97
CA LEU A 116 -25.68 -7.39 11.88
C LEU A 116 -24.62 -7.00 10.85
N ALA A 117 -25.02 -6.41 9.72
CA ALA A 117 -24.11 -5.84 8.73
C ALA A 117 -23.22 -4.76 9.35
N ALA A 118 -23.81 -3.83 10.12
CA ALA A 118 -23.07 -2.79 10.83
C ALA A 118 -22.10 -3.39 11.87
N LEU A 119 -22.51 -4.42 12.61
CA LEU A 119 -21.60 -5.14 13.51
C LEU A 119 -20.41 -5.77 12.75
N CYS A 120 -20.67 -6.38 11.59
CA CYS A 120 -19.61 -6.90 10.74
C CYS A 120 -18.66 -5.80 10.25
N GLU A 121 -19.16 -4.61 9.90
CA GLU A 121 -18.31 -3.46 9.52
C GLU A 121 -17.36 -3.06 10.66
N TRP A 122 -17.87 -2.96 11.89
CA TRP A 122 -17.05 -2.65 13.07
C TRP A 122 -16.00 -3.72 13.34
N VAL A 123 -16.38 -5.01 13.25
CA VAL A 123 -15.43 -6.12 13.38
C VAL A 123 -14.35 -6.06 12.30
N PHE A 124 -14.73 -5.74 11.06
CA PHE A 124 -13.78 -5.56 9.96
C PHE A 124 -12.79 -4.43 10.24
N ILE A 125 -13.27 -3.26 10.69
CA ILE A 125 -12.41 -2.12 11.05
C ILE A 125 -11.44 -2.51 12.17
N ILE A 126 -11.92 -3.16 13.24
CA ILE A 126 -11.07 -3.61 14.34
C ILE A 126 -10.01 -4.60 13.85
N ASN A 127 -10.37 -5.55 12.98
CA ASN A 127 -9.42 -6.48 12.37
C ASN A 127 -8.34 -5.74 11.56
N VAL A 128 -8.72 -4.73 10.78
CA VAL A 128 -7.76 -3.87 10.05
C VAL A 128 -6.85 -3.12 11.02
N LEU A 129 -7.37 -2.58 12.13
CA LEU A 129 -6.55 -1.91 13.14
C LEU A 129 -5.56 -2.88 13.82
N ILE A 130 -5.99 -4.10 14.13
CA ILE A 130 -5.10 -5.16 14.64
C ILE A 130 -4.02 -5.48 13.61
N PHE A 131 -4.37 -5.59 12.33
CA PHE A 131 -3.39 -5.77 11.25
C PHE A 131 -2.36 -4.64 11.23
N TYR A 132 -2.77 -3.38 11.33
CA TYR A 132 -1.85 -2.25 11.43
C TYR A 132 -0.96 -2.34 12.68
N GLY A 133 -1.52 -2.81 13.81
CA GLY A 133 -0.77 -3.07 15.03
C GLY A 133 0.39 -4.06 14.83
N THR A 134 0.26 -5.02 13.92
CA THR A 134 1.36 -5.95 13.61
C THR A 134 2.60 -5.28 13.03
N PHE A 135 2.50 -4.05 12.49
CA PHE A 135 3.68 -3.29 12.05
C PHE A 135 4.55 -2.81 13.21
N ALA A 136 4.00 -2.70 14.42
CA ALA A 136 4.77 -2.28 15.60
C ALA A 136 5.97 -3.19 15.88
N PHE A 137 5.84 -4.50 15.61
CA PHE A 137 6.94 -5.46 15.75
C PHE A 137 8.11 -5.20 14.80
N GLU A 138 7.84 -4.59 13.64
CA GLU A 138 8.87 -4.21 12.66
C GLU A 138 9.43 -2.82 12.94
N PHE A 139 8.69 -1.96 13.65
CA PHE A 139 9.14 -0.62 14.01
C PHE A 139 10.27 -0.59 15.03
N GLY A 140 10.41 -1.63 15.87
CA GLY A 140 11.59 -1.81 16.70
C GLY A 140 12.89 -2.04 15.89
N ALA A 141 12.77 -2.40 14.61
CA ALA A 141 13.88 -2.60 13.68
C ALA A 141 14.10 -1.42 12.72
N ILE A 142 13.36 -0.32 12.86
CA ILE A 142 13.56 0.90 12.05
C ILE A 142 14.94 1.49 12.40
N SER A 143 15.75 1.67 11.36
CA SER A 143 17.12 2.17 11.45
C SER A 143 17.20 3.64 11.01
N THR A 144 18.34 4.29 11.23
CA THR A 144 18.65 5.59 10.64
C THR A 144 18.55 5.55 9.10
N ASP A 145 18.82 4.40 8.48
CA ASP A 145 18.72 4.23 7.03
C ASP A 145 17.27 4.29 6.53
N THR A 146 16.30 3.77 7.29
CA THR A 146 14.87 3.93 6.98
C THR A 146 14.50 5.42 6.88
N PHE A 147 15.00 6.24 7.80
CA PHE A 147 14.78 7.69 7.79
C PHE A 147 15.49 8.38 6.63
N LEU A 148 16.70 7.94 6.27
CA LEU A 148 17.42 8.44 5.09
C LEU A 148 16.68 8.13 3.79
N VAL A 149 16.02 6.96 3.67
CA VAL A 149 15.17 6.64 2.52
C VAL A 149 14.01 7.63 2.42
N LEU A 150 13.35 7.97 3.52
CA LEU A 150 12.29 8.99 3.55
C LEU A 150 12.82 10.38 3.15
N LEU A 151 13.98 10.77 3.65
CA LEU A 151 14.63 12.06 3.33
C LEU A 151 15.14 12.14 1.88
N LYS A 152 15.57 11.03 1.29
CA LYS A 152 15.97 10.98 -0.13
C LYS A 152 14.74 11.02 -1.04
N ALA A 153 13.66 10.33 -0.67
CA ALA A 153 12.40 10.39 -1.39
C ALA A 153 11.82 11.82 -1.42
N SER A 154 12.01 12.62 -0.36
CA SER A 154 11.60 14.03 -0.35
C SER A 154 12.53 14.96 -1.14
N ARG A 155 13.78 14.55 -1.41
CA ARG A 155 14.80 15.33 -2.12
C ARG A 155 14.96 14.99 -3.61
N ALA A 156 14.28 13.97 -4.14
CA ALA A 156 14.36 13.63 -5.56
C ALA A 156 13.85 14.82 -6.43
N PRO A 157 14.69 15.44 -7.27
CA PRO A 157 14.27 16.58 -8.08
C PRO A 157 13.45 16.11 -9.29
N LYS A 158 12.46 16.93 -9.68
CA LYS A 158 11.75 16.85 -10.97
C LYS A 158 12.79 16.97 -12.11
N SER A 159 13.30 15.85 -12.60
CA SER A 159 14.10 15.86 -13.83
C SER A 159 13.15 16.00 -15.02
N TYR A 160 12.84 17.25 -15.38
CA TYR A 160 12.27 17.59 -16.67
C TYR A 160 13.34 17.27 -17.72
N LYS A 161 13.06 16.31 -18.61
CA LYS A 161 13.92 16.07 -19.78
C LYS A 161 13.86 17.31 -20.68
N ALA A 162 14.92 18.12 -20.66
CA ALA A 162 15.17 19.09 -21.72
C ALA A 162 15.52 18.31 -22.99
N GLY A 163 14.70 18.46 -24.03
CA GLY A 163 14.96 17.87 -25.34
C GLY A 163 16.20 18.49 -25.95
N THR A 164 17.21 17.67 -26.19
CA THR A 164 18.41 18.06 -26.94
C THR A 164 18.08 18.05 -28.42
N SER A 165 18.00 19.24 -29.01
CA SER A 165 17.96 19.49 -30.45
C SER A 165 19.27 19.06 -31.10
N THR A 166 19.19 18.17 -32.09
CA THR A 166 20.28 17.82 -33.02
C THR A 166 20.49 18.94 -34.05
N PRO A 167 21.74 19.22 -34.47
CA PRO A 167 21.99 19.71 -35.82
C PRO A 167 22.78 18.71 -36.66
N ALA A 168 22.42 18.65 -37.93
CA ALA A 168 22.90 17.74 -38.96
C ALA A 168 24.39 17.94 -39.34
N THR A 169 24.99 16.84 -39.83
CA THR A 169 26.20 16.67 -40.66
C THR A 169 26.10 17.45 -42.00
N PRO A 170 27.16 17.64 -42.86
CA PRO A 170 28.12 16.59 -43.32
C PRO A 170 29.51 17.02 -43.87
N HIS A 171 30.23 16.02 -44.43
CA HIS A 171 31.45 16.00 -45.29
C HIS A 171 32.72 15.46 -44.59
N ALA A 172 33.19 14.23 -44.86
CA ALA A 172 33.76 13.61 -46.08
C ALA A 172 35.26 13.90 -46.27
N HIS A 173 36.14 12.90 -46.04
CA HIS A 173 37.21 12.50 -46.97
C HIS A 173 37.93 11.22 -46.48
N SER A 174 38.32 10.37 -47.44
CA SER A 174 39.03 9.10 -47.34
C SER A 174 40.36 9.15 -46.61
N THR A 175 40.87 8.02 -46.11
CA THR A 175 42.07 7.31 -46.64
C THR A 175 42.13 5.89 -46.06
N SER A 176 42.35 4.92 -46.93
CA SER A 176 42.66 3.51 -46.62
C SER A 176 44.07 3.37 -46.06
N GLU A 177 44.29 2.45 -45.13
CA GLU A 177 45.54 1.66 -45.11
C GLU A 177 45.32 0.35 -44.36
N ASN A 178 45.32 -0.74 -45.15
CA ASN A 178 45.52 -2.10 -44.66
C ASN A 178 46.98 -2.24 -44.24
N MET A 179 47.22 -2.69 -43.01
CA MET A 179 48.42 -3.46 -42.70
C MET A 179 48.08 -4.58 -41.72
N ALA A 180 48.15 -5.80 -42.26
CA ALA A 180 48.15 -7.06 -41.55
C ALA A 180 49.48 -7.28 -40.81
N MET A 181 49.42 -7.93 -39.64
CA MET A 181 50.43 -8.78 -38.98
C MET A 181 49.75 -9.25 -37.68
N ILE A 182 49.55 -10.52 -37.32
CA ILE A 182 49.98 -11.87 -37.74
C ILE A 182 48.83 -12.81 -37.38
#